data_AF-A0A957VND7-F1
#
_entry.id   AF-A0A957VND7-F1
#
_cell.length_a   1.000
_cell.length_b   1.000
_cell.length_c   1.000
_cell.angle_alpha   90.00
_cell.angle_beta   90.00
_cell.angle_gamma   90.00
#
_symmetry.space_group_name_H-M   'P 1'
#
loop_
_entity.id
_entity.type
_entity.pdbx_description
1 polymer ?
#
loop_
_entity_poly.entity_id
_entity_poly.type
_entity_poly.pdbx_seq_one_letter_code
_entity_poly.pdbx_strand_id
1 'polypeptide(L)' 'FVFVADTFEGELIDSDEGELHWIDDDRLLDLNLWEGDRYFIPWLDQPGIFSGRFDYIDGRLIGYDVVLYGNQT' A
#
# COMPACT_ATOMS: atom_id res chain seq x y z
N PHE A 1 0.45 5.92 -8.40
CA PHE A 1 1.09 6.72 -7.33
C PHE A 1 0.38 6.39 -6.03
N VAL A 2 1.11 6.34 -4.92
CA VAL A 2 0.57 6.09 -3.58
C VAL A 2 0.84 7.34 -2.74
N PHE A 3 -0.11 7.70 -1.89
CA PHE A 3 -0.05 8.88 -1.02
C PHE A 3 -0.39 8.47 0.42
N VAL A 4 0.24 9.14 1.39
CA VAL A 4 -0.08 9.00 2.81
C VAL A 4 -0.65 10.34 3.27
N ALA A 5 -1.77 10.29 3.99
CA ALA A 5 -2.40 11.44 4.61
C ALA A 5 -2.62 11.14 6.10
N ASP A 6 -2.19 12.06 6.96
CA ASP A 6 -2.29 11.95 8.41
C ASP A 6 -3.52 12.67 8.99
N THR A 7 -4.21 13.44 8.14
CA THR A 7 -5.35 14.26 8.51
C THR A 7 -6.46 14.14 7.46
N PHE A 8 -7.71 14.13 7.93
CA PHE A 8 -8.89 14.15 7.08
C PHE A 8 -10.01 14.95 7.74
N GLU A 9 -10.96 15.42 6.93
CA GLU A 9 -12.19 16.08 7.37
C GLU A 9 -13.40 15.40 6.71
N GLY A 10 -14.55 15.44 7.38
CA GLY A 10 -15.79 14.82 6.91
C GLY A 10 -16.10 13.48 7.57
N GLU A 11 -17.11 12.79 7.04
CA GLU A 11 -17.58 11.49 7.54
C GLU A 11 -17.45 10.43 6.44
N LEU A 12 -17.30 9.16 6.84
CA LEU A 12 -17.24 8.04 5.91
C LEU A 12 -18.58 7.89 5.16
N ILE A 13 -18.52 7.67 3.85
CA ILE A 13 -19.70 7.48 2.99
C ILE A 13 -19.74 6.07 2.42
N ASP A 14 -20.93 5.63 2.00
CA ASP A 14 -21.07 4.41 1.21
C ASP A 14 -20.43 4.61 -0.18
N SER A 15 -19.76 3.57 -0.67
CA SER A 15 -19.16 3.54 -2.00
C SER A 15 -19.78 2.44 -2.86
N ASP A 16 -20.08 2.74 -4.11
CA ASP A 16 -20.60 1.75 -5.08
C ASP A 16 -19.52 0.72 -5.49
N GLU A 17 -18.24 0.98 -5.18
CA GLU A 17 -17.12 0.09 -5.50
C GLU A 17 -16.85 -0.96 -4.42
N GLY A 18 -17.37 -0.76 -3.19
CA GLY A 18 -17.15 -1.65 -2.06
C GLY A 18 -17.38 -1.01 -0.70
N GLU A 19 -17.12 -1.75 0.36
CA GLU A 19 -17.29 -1.28 1.74
C GLU A 19 -16.01 -0.62 2.26
N LEU A 20 -16.14 0.59 2.80
CA LEU A 20 -15.04 1.31 3.45
C LEU A 20 -14.96 0.93 4.94
N HIS A 21 -13.75 0.62 5.43
CA HIS A 21 -13.50 0.25 6.82
C HIS A 21 -12.25 0.93 7.35
N TRP A 22 -12.29 1.34 8.63
CA TRP A 22 -11.09 1.71 9.39
C TRP A 22 -10.43 0.44 9.91
N ILE A 23 -9.17 0.23 9.58
CA ILE A 23 -8.39 -0.96 9.96
C ILE A 23 -7.14 -0.48 10.71
N ASP A 24 -6.83 -1.12 11.83
CA ASP A 24 -5.59 -0.84 12.57
C ASP A 24 -4.37 -1.21 11.70
N ASP A 25 -3.32 -0.38 11.71
CA ASP A 25 -2.15 -0.55 10.85
C ASP A 25 -1.46 -1.91 11.02
N ASP A 26 -1.40 -2.41 12.26
CA ASP A 26 -0.81 -3.71 12.61
C ASP A 26 -1.60 -4.91 12.07
N ARG A 27 -2.83 -4.70 11.60
CA ARG A 27 -3.72 -5.70 11.00
C ARG A 27 -3.82 -5.61 9.48
N LEU A 28 -3.24 -4.58 8.85
CA LEU A 28 -3.34 -4.39 7.39
C LEU A 28 -2.82 -5.60 6.62
N LEU A 29 -1.70 -6.19 7.05
CA LEU A 29 -1.11 -7.36 6.40
C LEU A 29 -1.91 -8.65 6.61
N ASP A 30 -2.90 -8.68 7.50
CA ASP A 30 -3.77 -9.84 7.70
C ASP A 30 -4.95 -9.86 6.71
N LEU A 31 -5.18 -8.78 5.98
CA LEU A 31 -6.26 -8.67 5.01
C LEU A 31 -6.02 -9.57 3.78
N ASN A 32 -7.10 -9.81 3.03
CA ASN A 32 -7.04 -10.46 1.72
C ASN A 32 -6.47 -9.52 0.66
N LEU A 33 -5.16 -9.27 0.75
CA LEU A 33 -4.40 -8.37 -0.11
C LEU A 33 -3.89 -9.07 -1.36
N TRP A 34 -3.58 -8.29 -2.39
CA TRP A 34 -2.73 -8.77 -3.49
C TRP A 34 -1.32 -9.04 -2.96
N GLU A 35 -0.61 -10.00 -3.55
CA GLU A 35 0.72 -10.41 -3.10
C GLU A 35 1.71 -9.23 -3.09
N GLY A 36 1.59 -8.28 -4.02
CA GLY A 36 2.42 -7.07 -4.12
C GLY A 36 2.17 -6.04 -3.01
N ASP A 37 0.94 -5.92 -2.51
CA ASP A 37 0.59 -4.95 -1.47
C ASP A 37 1.38 -5.21 -0.19
N ARG A 38 1.61 -6.49 0.09
CA ARG A 38 2.40 -6.96 1.24
C ARG A 38 3.85 -6.46 1.22
N TYR A 39 4.37 -6.10 0.06
CA TYR A 39 5.72 -5.55 -0.07
C TYR A 39 5.75 -4.04 0.12
N PHE A 40 4.83 -3.29 -0.51
CA PHE A 40 4.93 -1.83 -0.50
C PHE A 40 4.24 -1.17 0.69
N ILE A 41 3.21 -1.79 1.30
CA ILE A 41 2.55 -1.22 2.49
C ILE A 41 3.58 -0.91 3.59
N PRO A 42 4.51 -1.83 3.97
CA PRO A 42 5.54 -1.52 4.95
C PRO A 42 6.53 -0.41 4.54
N TRP A 43 6.60 -0.04 3.26
CA TRP A 43 7.45 1.09 2.82
C TRP A 43 6.78 2.44 3.07
N LEU A 44 5.46 2.48 3.27
CA LEU A 44 4.73 3.73 3.57
C LEU A 44 5.09 4.29 4.95
N ASP A 45 5.51 3.42 5.87
CA ASP A 45 5.98 3.80 7.21
C ASP A 45 7.47 4.20 7.23
N GLN A 46 8.15 4.11 6.09
CA GLN A 46 9.56 4.48 5.98
C GLN A 46 9.73 5.91 5.45
N PRO A 47 10.75 6.64 5.92
CA PRO A 47 11.04 7.97 5.41
C PRO A 47 11.48 7.91 3.94
N GLY A 48 10.99 8.84 3.13
CA GLY A 48 11.35 8.99 1.72
C GLY A 48 10.22 8.62 0.78
N ILE A 49 10.56 8.40 -0.48
CA ILE A 49 9.63 7.95 -1.53
C ILE A 49 10.18 6.69 -2.19
N PHE A 50 9.33 5.93 -2.88
CA PHE A 50 9.76 4.77 -3.66
C PHE A 50 9.10 4.73 -5.04
N SER A 51 9.76 4.07 -5.97
CA SER A 51 9.19 3.64 -7.25
C SER A 51 9.25 2.12 -7.29
N GLY A 52 8.10 1.46 -7.44
CA GLY A 52 7.99 0.02 -7.53
C GLY A 52 7.41 -0.44 -8.87
N ARG A 53 7.95 -1.52 -9.43
CA ARG A 53 7.34 -2.31 -10.51
C ARG A 53 7.01 -3.69 -9.95
N PHE A 54 5.79 -4.15 -10.17
CA PHE A 54 5.32 -5.47 -9.76
C PHE A 54 4.80 -6.22 -10.98
N ASP A 55 5.39 -7.36 -11.29
CA ASP A 55 5.06 -8.15 -12.47
C ASP A 55 4.14 -9.32 -12.08
N TYR A 56 2.99 -9.42 -12.74
CA TYR A 56 1.98 -10.45 -12.48
C TYR A 56 1.73 -11.33 -13.70
N ILE A 57 1.59 -12.64 -13.48
CA ILE A 57 1.10 -13.61 -14.47
C ILE A 57 -0.03 -14.41 -13.83
N ASP A 58 -1.19 -14.47 -14.50
CA ASP A 58 -2.37 -15.19 -14.05
C ASP A 58 -2.77 -14.87 -12.59
N GLY A 59 -2.66 -13.60 -12.22
CA GLY A 59 -2.99 -13.10 -10.88
C GLY A 59 -1.95 -13.41 -9.79
N ARG A 60 -0.81 -14.01 -10.14
CA ARG A 60 0.30 -14.29 -9.22
C ARG A 60 1.47 -13.35 -9.46
N LEU A 61 2.05 -12.84 -8.38
CA LEU A 61 3.24 -12.02 -8.43
C LEU A 61 4.44 -12.92 -8.78
N ILE A 62 5.10 -12.62 -9.89
CA ILE A 62 6.28 -13.35 -10.35
C ILE A 62 7.59 -12.63 -10.06
N GLY A 63 7.53 -11.34 -9.74
CA GLY A 63 8.69 -10.54 -9.41
C GLY A 63 8.33 -9.09 -9.14
N TYR A 64 9.26 -8.37 -8.53
CA TYR A 64 9.16 -6.92 -8.37
C TYR A 64 10.55 -6.29 -8.35
N ASP A 65 10.62 -5.03 -8.75
CA ASP A 65 11.79 -4.17 -8.61
C ASP A 65 11.38 -2.91 -7.83
N VAL A 66 12.25 -2.43 -6.95
CA VAL A 66 12.01 -1.21 -6.19
C VAL A 66 13.25 -0.32 -6.19
N VAL A 67 13.02 0.98 -6.35
CA VAL A 67 14.00 2.03 -6.11
C VAL A 67 13.50 2.86 -4.94
N LEU A 68 14.27 2.89 -3.86
CA LEU A 68 14.00 3.72 -2.69
C LEU A 68 14.77 5.04 -2.82
N TYR A 69 14.09 6.14 -2.54
CA TYR A 69 14.63 7.49 -2.56
C TYR A 69 14.48 8.08 -1.15
N GLY A 70 15.44 7.75 -0.27
CA GLY A 70 15.46 8.17 1.13
C GLY A 70 16.69 7.59 1.84
N ASN A 71 17.55 8.46 2.35
CA ASN A 71 18.87 8.23 2.98
C ASN A 71 19.66 6.96 2.58
N GLN A 72 20.51 7.11 1.56
CA GLN A 72 21.86 6.54 1.65
C GLN A 72 22.52 7.15 2.90
N THR A 73 22.98 6.30 3.82
CA THR A 73 23.94 6.77 4.84
C THR A 73 25.30 6.91 4.20
#